data_AF-A0A7Y2EAX9-F1
#
_entry.id   AF-A0A7Y2EAX9-F1
#
_cell.length_a   1.000
_cell.length_b   1.000
_cell.length_c   1.000
_cell.angle_alpha   90.00
_cell.angle_beta   90.00
_cell.angle_gamma   90.00
#
_symmetry.space_group_name_H-M   'P 1'
#
loop_
_entity.id
_entity.type
_entity.pdbx_description
1 polymer ?
#
loop_
_entity_poly.entity_id
_entity_poly.type
_entity_poly.pdbx_seq_one_letter_code
_entity_poly.pdbx_strand_id
1 'polypeptide(L)'
;MAWIKIPDWSRGSEYMRGLNDRFRGKEPEMDRILSIHGLHPEGLEAHYGLYKEVMFSRGPLSRRDRELVATAVSAANDCHY
;
A
#
# COMPACT_ATOMS: atom_id res chain seq x y z
N MET A 1 9.84 8.16 -6.34
CA MET A 1 9.16 7.35 -7.39
C MET A 1 9.90 6.04 -7.54
N ALA A 2 9.22 4.92 -7.76
CA ALA A 2 9.88 3.62 -7.88
C ALA A 2 10.70 3.51 -9.17
N TRP A 3 11.79 2.75 -9.12
CA TRP A 3 12.71 2.52 -10.24
C TRP A 3 12.24 1.39 -11.18
N ILE A 4 11.24 0.62 -10.76
CA ILE A 4 10.64 -0.46 -11.55
C ILE A 4 9.51 0.06 -12.44
N LYS A 5 9.21 -0.71 -13.49
CA LYS A 5 8.03 -0.45 -14.33
C LYS A 5 6.76 -0.70 -13.51
N ILE A 6 5.94 0.33 -13.38
CA ILE A 6 4.59 0.24 -12.82
C ILE A 6 3.63 0.02 -14.01
N PRO A 7 2.90 -1.10 -14.08
CA PRO A 7 1.94 -1.32 -15.14
C PRO A 7 0.73 -0.37 -15.01
N ASP A 8 0.08 -0.09 -16.13
CA ASP A 8 -1.20 0.62 -16.12
C ASP A 8 -2.30 -0.32 -15.61
N TRP A 9 -2.66 -0.14 -14.35
CA TRP A 9 -3.69 -0.92 -13.67
C TRP A 9 -5.07 -0.83 -14.35
N SER A 10 -5.37 0.28 -15.02
CA SER A 10 -6.66 0.48 -15.71
C SER A 10 -6.77 -0.31 -17.01
N ARG A 11 -5.62 -0.70 -17.60
CA ARG A 11 -5.53 -1.48 -18.84
C ARG A 11 -5.10 -2.93 -18.61
N GLY A 12 -4.94 -3.34 -17.35
CA GLY A 12 -4.58 -4.71 -16.96
C GLY A 12 -5.70 -5.72 -17.19
N SER A 13 -5.52 -6.94 -16.67
CA SER A 13 -6.57 -7.98 -16.67
C SER A 13 -7.80 -7.52 -15.89
N GLU A 14 -8.92 -8.25 -16.01
CA GLU A 14 -10.12 -7.97 -15.21
C GLU A 14 -9.82 -7.98 -13.70
N TYR A 15 -9.03 -8.94 -13.24
CA TYR A 15 -8.55 -9.00 -11.85
C TYR A 15 -7.78 -7.73 -11.45
N MET A 16 -6.82 -7.29 -12.27
CA MET A 16 -6.06 -6.06 -11.99
C MET A 16 -6.95 -4.82 -11.94
N ARG A 17 -7.91 -4.69 -12.87
CA ARG A 17 -8.86 -3.56 -12.86
C ARG A 17 -9.76 -3.58 -11.63
N GLY A 18 -10.23 -4.77 -11.21
CA GLY A 18 -10.98 -4.93 -9.97
C GLY A 18 -10.19 -4.52 -8.72
N LEU A 19 -8.92 -4.90 -8.64
CA LEU A 19 -8.04 -4.42 -7.55
C LEU A 19 -7.81 -2.91 -7.63
N ASN A 20 -7.67 -2.35 -8.83
CA ASN A 20 -7.50 -0.91 -9.03
C ASN A 20 -8.70 -0.12 -8.49
N ASP A 21 -9.92 -0.53 -8.84
CA ASP A 21 -11.16 0.08 -8.36
C ASP A 21 -11.27 -0.02 -6.83
N ARG A 22 -10.94 -1.19 -6.28
CA ARG A 22 -10.98 -1.42 -4.84
C ARG A 22 -10.00 -0.55 -4.07
N PHE A 23 -8.75 -0.44 -4.51
CA PHE A 23 -7.68 0.20 -3.76
C PHE A 23 -7.52 1.70 -4.02
N ARG A 24 -7.92 2.23 -5.19
CA ARG A 24 -8.03 3.68 -5.36
C ARG A 24 -9.21 4.26 -4.57
N GLY A 25 -10.24 3.45 -4.33
CA GLY A 25 -11.49 3.91 -3.74
C GLY A 25 -12.16 4.99 -4.59
N LYS A 26 -12.28 6.21 -4.05
CA LYS A 26 -12.87 7.36 -4.74
C LYS A 26 -11.85 8.24 -5.47
N GLU A 27 -10.56 7.99 -5.25
CA GLU A 27 -9.50 8.79 -5.83
C GLU A 27 -9.34 8.46 -7.32
N PRO A 28 -8.84 9.41 -8.14
CA PRO A 28 -8.60 9.15 -9.56
C PRO A 28 -7.61 8.00 -9.78
N GLU A 29 -6.59 7.93 -8.92
CA GLU A 29 -5.46 7.02 -9.01
C GLU A 29 -5.15 6.38 -7.65
N MET A 30 -4.54 5.20 -7.71
CA MET A 30 -4.11 4.48 -6.52
C MET A 30 -2.85 5.13 -5.92
N ASP A 31 -2.71 5.08 -4.60
CA ASP A 31 -1.49 5.49 -3.92
C ASP A 31 -0.25 4.83 -4.52
N ARG A 32 0.86 5.57 -4.57
CA ARG A 32 2.11 5.09 -5.18
C ARG A 32 2.60 3.80 -4.52
N ILE A 33 2.50 3.68 -3.20
CA ILE A 33 2.94 2.48 -2.46
C ILE A 33 2.13 1.23 -2.83
N LEU A 34 0.86 1.39 -3.21
CA LEU A 34 0.02 0.27 -3.62
C LEU A 34 0.22 -0.04 -5.10
N SER A 35 0.29 0.99 -5.95
CA SER A 35 0.45 0.81 -7.40
C SER A 35 1.76 0.12 -7.80
N ILE A 36 2.85 0.29 -7.03
CA ILE A 36 4.13 -0.37 -7.33
C ILE A 36 4.08 -1.90 -7.24
N HIS A 37 3.08 -2.47 -6.57
CA HIS A 37 2.87 -3.92 -6.53
C HIS A 37 2.32 -4.48 -7.86
N GLY A 38 2.15 -3.66 -8.91
CA GLY A 38 1.47 -4.09 -10.14
C GLY A 38 2.17 -5.22 -10.91
N LEU A 39 3.46 -5.45 -10.68
CA LEU A 39 4.16 -6.62 -11.23
C LEU A 39 3.75 -7.95 -10.56
N HIS A 40 3.14 -7.89 -9.36
CA HIS A 40 2.62 -9.04 -8.63
C HIS A 40 1.38 -8.64 -7.79
N PRO A 41 0.18 -8.57 -8.41
CA PRO A 41 -1.03 -8.05 -7.76
C PRO A 41 -1.50 -8.85 -6.55
N GLU A 42 -1.24 -10.16 -6.47
CA GLU A 42 -1.55 -10.98 -5.30
C GLU A 42 -0.73 -10.51 -4.08
N GLY A 43 0.50 -10.06 -4.33
CA GLY A 43 1.37 -9.44 -3.32
C GLY A 43 0.82 -8.12 -2.77
N LEU A 44 0.08 -7.34 -3.59
CA LEU A 44 -0.61 -6.14 -3.12
C LEU A 44 -1.64 -6.49 -2.04
N GLU A 45 -2.48 -7.49 -2.30
CA GLU A 45 -3.54 -7.88 -1.36
C GLU A 45 -2.97 -8.38 -0.04
N ALA A 46 -1.94 -9.22 -0.10
CA ALA A 46 -1.25 -9.73 1.09
C ALA A 46 -0.60 -8.58 1.89
N HIS A 47 0.12 -7.68 1.22
CA HIS A 47 0.77 -6.54 1.87
C HIS A 47 -0.25 -5.60 2.52
N TYR A 48 -1.30 -5.24 1.80
CA TYR A 48 -2.35 -4.37 2.32
C TYR A 48 -3.12 -5.01 3.49
N GLY A 49 -3.36 -6.32 3.42
CA GLY A 49 -3.99 -7.08 4.51
C GLY A 49 -3.18 -6.97 5.80
N LEU A 50 -1.88 -7.20 5.72
CA LEU A 50 -0.97 -7.05 6.86
C LEU A 50 -0.93 -5.61 7.37
N TYR A 51 -0.75 -4.64 6.49
CA TYR A 51 -0.75 -3.21 6.85
C TYR A 51 -2.03 -2.82 7.59
N LYS A 52 -3.18 -3.24 7.07
CA LYS A 52 -4.48 -2.93 7.68
C LYS A 52 -4.61 -3.54 9.07
N GLU A 53 -4.22 -4.80 9.23
CA GLU A 53 -4.26 -5.48 10.53
C GLU A 53 -3.35 -4.79 11.54
N VAL A 54 -2.08 -4.58 11.18
CA VAL A 54 -1.09 -3.96 12.07
C VAL A 54 -1.46 -2.52 12.41
N MET A 55 -2.00 -1.73 11.49
CA MET A 55 -2.22 -0.29 11.69
C MET A 55 -3.61 0.09 12.18
N PHE A 56 -4.65 -0.69 11.89
CA PHE A 56 -6.05 -0.30 12.17
C PHE A 56 -6.81 -1.24 13.11
N SER A 57 -6.38 -2.49 13.29
CA SER A 57 -7.09 -3.43 14.18
C SER A 57 -6.95 -3.03 15.65
N ARG A 58 -7.95 -3.40 16.47
CA ARG A 58 -7.94 -3.11 17.91
C ARG A 58 -6.76 -3.81 18.57
N GLY A 59 -6.09 -3.12 19.49
CA GLY A 59 -4.94 -3.66 20.20
C GLY A 59 -4.47 -2.71 21.30
N PRO A 60 -3.41 -3.09 22.03
CA PRO A 60 -2.90 -2.31 23.16
C PRO A 60 -2.26 -0.97 22.75
N LEU A 61 -1.85 -0.84 21.48
CA LEU A 61 -1.27 0.39 20.94
C LEU A 61 -2.32 1.20 20.18
N SER A 62 -2.35 2.51 20.45
CA SER A 62 -3.18 3.45 19.70
C SER A 62 -2.67 3.62 18.26
N ARG A 63 -3.50 4.20 17.39
CA ARG A 63 -3.04 4.52 16.03
C ARG A 63 -1.83 5.46 16.05
N ARG A 64 -1.82 6.44 16.96
CA ARG A 64 -0.74 7.41 17.10
C ARG A 64 0.58 6.73 17.47
N ASP A 65 0.56 5.76 18.38
CA ASP A 65 1.78 5.04 18.79
C ASP A 65 2.34 4.20 17.64
N ARG A 66 1.47 3.56 16.86
CA ARG A 66 1.88 2.78 15.67
C ARG A 66 2.54 3.66 14.62
N GLU A 67 1.96 4.83 14.34
CA GLU A 67 2.55 5.81 13.41
C GLU A 67 3.87 6.40 13.94
N LEU A 68 4.00 6.59 15.26
CA LEU A 68 5.27 7.01 15.87
C LEU A 68 6.37 5.98 15.62
N VAL A 69 6.09 4.68 15.81
CA VAL A 69 7.03 3.60 15.49
C VAL A 69 7.35 3.59 13.99
N ALA A 70 6.35 3.67 13.12
CA ALA A 70 6.55 3.71 11.68
C ALA A 70 7.48 4.87 11.26
N THR A 71 7.24 6.07 11.79
CA THR A 71 8.04 7.26 11.51
C THR A 71 9.48 7.12 12.02
N ALA A 72 9.65 6.65 13.26
CA ALA A 72 10.97 6.46 13.86
C ALA A 72 11.81 5.42 13.10
N VAL A 73 11.19 4.31 12.70
CA VAL A 73 11.86 3.25 11.91
C VAL A 73 12.18 3.75 10.51
N SER A 74 11.29 4.48 9.84
CA SER A 74 11.57 5.08 8.53
C SER A 74 12.74 6.06 8.60
N ALA A 75 12.77 6.94 9.60
CA ALA A 75 13.87 7.87 9.80
C ALA A 75 15.20 7.17 10.08
N ALA A 76 15.19 6.11 10.91
CA ALA A 76 16.40 5.33 11.20
C ALA A 76 16.95 4.59 9.98
N ASN A 77 16.10 4.29 8.99
CA ASN A 77 16.47 3.61 7.75
C ASN A 77 16.63 4.57 6.55
N ASP A 78 16.56 5.89 6.76
CA ASP A 78 16.59 6.89 5.68
C ASP A 78 15.56 6.60 4.57
N CYS A 79 14.38 6.11 4.97
CA CYS A 79 13.29 5.80 4.05
C CYS A 79 12.51 7.07 3.72
N HIS A 80 12.73 7.62 2.52
CA HIS A 80 12.20 8.92 2.10
C HIS A 80 10.73 8.93 1.66
N TYR A 81 10.19 7.79 1.20
CA TYR A 81 8.83 7.72 0.66
C TYR A 81 7.78 8.19 1.68
#